data_AF-K4QSF6-F1
#
_entry.id   AF-K4QSF6-F1
#
_cell.length_a   1.000
_cell.length_b   1.000
_cell.length_c   1.000
_cell.angle_alpha   90.00
_cell.angle_beta   90.00
_cell.angle_gamma   90.00
#
_symmetry.space_group_name_H-M   'P 1'
#
loop_
_entity.id
_entity.type
_entity.pdbx_description
1 polymer ?
#
loop_
_entity_poly.entity_id
_entity_poly.type
_entity_poly.pdbx_seq_one_letter_code
_entity_poly.pdbx_strand_id
1 'polypeptide(L)'
;MATVYDVTTFNGSVSPHTDIGKVINEIIADIKANQTTQNTRPGAVIYIPPGHYDLLTRVVIDISFLTIKGSGHGFLSRAIHDDTADTSGWIEVQPGSSHIRVQHTDGNNEAFLVQRSGAPGTVGRLNGVVFQDFCIDGVASTKPYVEGNRKIGISVQSDNDSFRFEGMGFVYLTQAMVVKGSDACSFTNNFVAECGTSISLTGASQVAKITNNYLISAWAGYSVFAENAEGILVSGNTILWACNITLVNSNRCTISANKLLSNFPSMIALTNGSSENLISGNHFRRVHGDGTSTRFDDLYGLVRINGDDNAVTANQFSFFVPAANISPSGADPTIVLVAGGTRNYLATNNIRANLGVKVVLDASSTKTKIIYSAESSQLQAYTNDYSLVATP
;
A
#
# COMPACT_ATOMS: atom_id res chain seq x y z
N MET A 1 31.11 15.38 16.35
CA MET A 1 30.25 15.06 15.20
C MET A 1 28.83 14.93 15.72
N ALA A 2 27.89 15.73 15.22
CA ALA A 2 26.49 15.56 15.56
C ALA A 2 25.94 14.35 14.80
N THR A 3 25.18 13.50 15.48
CA THR A 3 24.43 12.38 14.86
C THR A 3 22.94 12.50 15.15
N VAL A 4 22.53 13.60 15.77
CA VAL A 4 21.14 13.94 16.08
C VAL A 4 20.97 15.40 15.71
N TYR A 5 19.99 15.66 14.86
CA TYR A 5 19.65 16.98 14.35
C TYR A 5 18.18 17.24 14.64
N ASP A 6 17.84 18.49 14.94
CA ASP A 6 16.47 18.98 14.99
C ASP A 6 16.33 20.06 13.92
N VAL A 7 15.34 19.90 13.03
CA VAL A 7 15.14 20.82 11.89
C VAL A 7 14.90 22.26 12.33
N THR A 8 14.41 22.50 13.55
CA THR A 8 14.10 23.83 14.09
C THR A 8 15.30 24.52 14.75
N THR A 9 16.33 23.76 15.15
CA THR A 9 17.54 24.32 15.78
C THR A 9 18.77 24.24 14.89
N PHE A 10 18.73 23.46 13.80
CA PHE A 10 19.80 23.43 12.81
C PHE A 10 19.92 24.81 12.15
N ASN A 11 21.16 25.32 12.05
CA ASN A 11 21.45 26.60 11.42
C ASN A 11 21.42 26.48 9.89
N GLY A 12 20.24 26.21 9.33
CA GLY A 12 20.01 26.09 7.90
C GLY A 12 19.99 27.44 7.19
N SER A 13 20.13 27.43 5.87
CA SER A 13 20.05 28.65 5.05
C SER A 13 18.65 29.27 4.98
N VAL A 14 17.62 28.50 5.35
CA VAL A 14 16.22 28.89 5.41
C VAL A 14 15.55 28.30 6.65
N SER A 15 14.40 28.86 7.05
CA SER A 15 13.56 28.28 8.10
C SER A 15 12.94 26.96 7.62
N PRO A 16 12.85 25.91 8.47
CA PRO A 16 12.14 24.68 8.12
C PRO A 16 10.63 24.92 7.89
N HIS A 17 10.07 26.00 8.44
CA HIS A 17 8.67 26.37 8.17
C HIS A 17 8.47 26.89 6.74
N THR A 18 9.54 27.35 6.09
CA THR A 18 9.51 27.84 4.71
C THR A 18 9.91 26.76 3.71
N ASP A 19 10.99 26.02 4.00
CA ASP A 19 11.40 24.87 3.17
C ASP A 19 12.18 23.84 4.00
N ILE A 20 11.45 22.94 4.67
CA ILE A 20 12.05 21.83 5.42
C ILE A 20 12.87 20.90 4.53
N GLY A 21 12.50 20.79 3.24
CA GLY A 21 13.24 19.97 2.30
C GLY A 21 14.66 20.47 2.08
N LYS A 22 14.83 21.79 1.98
CA LYS A 22 16.14 22.44 1.93
C LYS A 22 16.95 22.18 3.21
N VAL A 23 16.33 22.37 4.38
CA VAL A 23 16.98 22.15 5.69
C VAL A 23 17.44 20.70 5.84
N ILE A 24 16.61 19.72 5.51
CA ILE A 24 16.98 18.29 5.60
C ILE A 24 18.15 17.97 4.65
N ASN A 25 18.14 18.50 3.42
CA ASN A 25 19.25 18.30 2.48
C ASN A 25 20.57 18.90 3.01
N GLU A 26 20.53 20.06 3.69
CA GLU A 26 21.70 20.66 4.34
C GLU A 26 22.21 19.84 5.52
N ILE A 27 21.32 19.25 6.31
CA ILE A 27 21.68 18.30 7.37
C ILE A 27 22.36 17.06 6.76
N ILE A 28 21.82 16.50 5.68
CA ILE A 28 22.44 15.35 4.98
C ILE A 28 23.84 15.73 4.45
N ALA A 29 24.01 16.94 3.93
CA ALA A 29 25.31 17.44 3.50
C ALA A 29 26.31 17.55 4.68
N ASP A 30 25.88 18.07 5.83
CA ASP A 30 26.69 18.12 7.05
C ASP A 30 27.10 16.72 7.52
N ILE A 31 26.15 15.77 7.55
CA ILE A 31 26.43 14.36 7.88
C ILE A 31 27.53 13.81 6.97
N LYS A 32 27.43 14.00 5.65
CA LYS A 32 28.41 13.51 4.67
C LYS A 32 29.77 14.17 4.81
N ALA A 33 29.81 15.47 5.13
CA ALA A 33 31.05 16.21 5.37
C ALA A 33 31.81 15.68 6.60
N ASN A 34 31.07 15.18 7.59
CA ASN A 34 31.63 14.64 8.82
C ASN A 34 31.93 13.12 8.74
N GLN A 35 31.10 12.34 8.03
CA GLN A 35 31.17 10.88 7.94
C GLN A 35 31.88 10.40 6.66
N THR A 36 33.17 10.70 6.55
CA THR A 36 33.89 10.65 5.26
C THR A 36 34.38 9.26 4.85
N THR A 37 34.73 8.39 5.80
CA THR A 37 35.28 7.04 5.52
C THR A 37 34.26 5.92 5.66
N GLN A 38 34.51 4.77 5.03
CA GLN A 38 33.61 3.60 5.09
C GLN A 38 33.34 3.13 6.53
N ASN A 39 34.33 3.20 7.41
CA ASN A 39 34.23 2.74 8.81
C ASN A 39 33.72 3.82 9.78
N THR A 40 33.36 5.00 9.28
CA THR A 40 32.91 6.14 10.09
C THR A 40 31.60 6.72 9.58
N ARG A 41 30.71 5.86 9.05
CA ARG A 41 29.37 6.22 8.55
C ARG A 41 28.25 5.58 9.37
N PRO A 42 28.10 5.94 10.66
CA PRO A 42 27.02 5.40 11.49
C PRO A 42 25.62 5.90 11.10
N GLY A 43 25.51 6.88 10.19
CA GLY A 43 24.24 7.55 9.89
C GLY A 43 23.89 8.60 10.96
N ALA A 44 22.63 8.98 11.02
CA ALA A 44 22.16 10.02 11.93
C ALA A 44 20.63 9.96 12.13
N VAL A 45 20.14 10.75 13.08
CA VAL A 45 18.72 11.01 13.31
C VAL A 45 18.41 12.47 12.97
N ILE A 46 17.38 12.70 12.18
CA ILE A 46 16.79 14.01 11.92
C ILE A 46 15.40 14.03 12.56
N TYR A 47 15.23 14.86 13.58
CA TYR A 47 13.98 15.04 14.30
C TYR A 47 13.19 16.22 13.73
N ILE A 48 11.89 16.00 13.55
CA ILE A 48 10.89 16.98 13.11
C ILE A 48 9.91 17.18 14.27
N PRO A 49 10.02 18.27 15.04
CA PRO A 49 9.04 18.59 16.08
C PRO A 49 7.61 18.72 15.52
N PRO A 50 6.55 18.67 16.36
CA PRO A 50 5.23 19.05 15.92
C PRO A 50 5.19 20.49 15.41
N GLY A 51 4.61 20.69 14.23
CA GLY A 51 4.56 21.97 13.54
C GLY A 51 4.16 21.81 12.07
N HIS A 52 3.90 22.93 11.40
CA HIS A 52 3.63 22.96 9.96
C HIS A 52 4.90 23.37 9.20
N TYR A 53 5.29 22.53 8.25
CA TYR A 53 6.52 22.68 7.50
C TYR A 53 6.25 22.55 6.01
N ASP A 54 6.59 23.58 5.25
CA ASP A 54 6.51 23.50 3.79
C ASP A 54 7.74 22.80 3.24
N LEU A 55 7.52 21.89 2.30
CA LEU A 55 8.58 21.26 1.52
C LEU A 55 8.47 21.79 0.10
N LEU A 56 9.38 22.70 -0.26
CA LEU A 56 9.47 23.30 -1.59
C LEU A 56 10.60 22.65 -2.42
N THR A 57 11.62 22.13 -1.74
CA THR A 57 12.73 21.40 -2.35
C THR A 57 12.59 19.90 -2.04
N ARG A 58 12.64 19.03 -3.06
CA ARG A 58 12.70 17.58 -2.83
C ARG A 58 13.90 17.18 -1.97
N VAL A 59 13.69 16.31 -0.99
CA VAL A 59 14.77 15.72 -0.18
C VAL A 59 15.41 14.55 -0.92
N VAL A 60 16.74 14.50 -0.98
CA VAL A 60 17.49 13.39 -1.58
C VAL A 60 18.32 12.68 -0.51
N ILE A 61 18.00 11.42 -0.25
CA ILE A 61 18.69 10.56 0.73
C ILE A 61 19.56 9.55 -0.02
N ASP A 62 20.87 9.69 0.14
CA ASP A 62 21.88 8.81 -0.49
C ASP A 62 22.83 8.15 0.52
N ILE A 63 22.48 8.20 1.82
CA ILE A 63 23.22 7.62 2.94
C ILE A 63 22.40 6.53 3.65
N SER A 64 23.10 5.51 4.17
CA SER A 64 22.50 4.44 4.98
C SER A 64 22.33 4.89 6.43
N PHE A 65 21.51 4.17 7.19
CA PHE A 65 21.31 4.36 8.63
C PHE A 65 20.78 5.76 9.02
N LEU A 66 20.13 6.44 8.07
CA LEU A 66 19.44 7.70 8.34
C LEU A 66 18.05 7.41 8.90
N THR A 67 17.75 7.98 10.06
CA THR A 67 16.39 8.01 10.62
C THR A 67 15.84 9.43 10.48
N ILE A 68 14.72 9.60 9.78
CA ILE A 68 13.93 10.83 9.84
C ILE A 68 12.70 10.53 10.68
N LYS A 69 12.54 11.23 11.79
CA LYS A 69 11.46 10.97 12.73
C LYS A 69 10.73 12.22 13.20
N GLY A 70 9.44 12.07 13.47
CA GLY A 70 8.62 13.08 14.13
C GLY A 70 8.09 12.63 15.49
N SER A 71 6.93 13.20 15.85
CA SER A 71 6.20 12.96 17.09
C SER A 71 4.70 12.70 16.90
N GLY A 72 4.28 12.31 15.68
CA GLY A 72 2.92 11.85 15.40
C GLY A 72 2.55 11.85 13.92
N HIS A 73 1.67 10.91 13.54
CA HIS A 73 1.20 10.75 12.16
C HIS A 73 0.21 11.85 11.70
N GLY A 74 -0.42 12.56 12.62
CA GLY A 74 -1.10 13.83 12.33
C GLY A 74 -2.28 13.79 11.35
N PHE A 75 -2.90 12.64 11.09
CA PHE A 75 -3.95 12.52 10.09
C PHE A 75 -5.20 13.32 10.47
N LEU A 76 -5.72 14.08 9.50
CA LEU A 76 -7.06 14.68 9.48
C LEU A 76 -7.67 14.39 8.12
N SER A 77 -8.96 14.04 8.08
CA SER A 77 -9.65 13.76 6.81
C SER A 77 -9.84 15.05 6.02
N ARG A 78 -9.01 15.24 4.99
CA ARG A 78 -9.11 16.37 4.06
C ARG A 78 -10.28 16.17 3.11
N ALA A 79 -10.61 14.92 2.78
CA ALA A 79 -11.80 14.59 1.99
C ALA A 79 -13.09 15.09 2.66
N ILE A 80 -13.27 14.83 3.96
CA ILE A 80 -14.46 15.33 4.69
C ILE A 80 -14.42 16.86 4.77
N HIS A 81 -13.25 17.46 5.03
CA HIS A 81 -13.11 18.91 5.03
C HIS A 81 -13.57 19.52 3.70
N ASP A 82 -13.10 18.99 2.57
CA ASP A 82 -13.38 19.53 1.25
C ASP A 82 -14.82 19.23 0.77
N ASP A 83 -15.42 18.12 1.21
CA ASP A 83 -16.82 17.77 0.93
C ASP A 83 -17.81 18.52 1.86
N THR A 84 -17.33 19.21 2.90
CA THR A 84 -18.17 19.97 3.85
C THR A 84 -18.37 21.41 3.37
N ALA A 85 -19.62 21.81 3.15
CA ALA A 85 -19.96 23.12 2.58
C ALA A 85 -19.58 24.33 3.47
N ASP A 86 -19.58 24.18 4.79
CA ASP A 86 -19.20 25.23 5.75
C ASP A 86 -18.33 24.65 6.87
N THR A 87 -17.04 24.98 6.84
CA THR A 87 -16.05 24.62 7.86
C THR A 87 -15.67 25.81 8.75
N SER A 88 -16.39 26.93 8.70
CA SER A 88 -16.06 28.15 9.47
C SER A 88 -16.09 27.96 10.99
N GLY A 89 -16.89 27.01 11.47
CA GLY A 89 -16.95 26.62 12.88
C GLY A 89 -15.97 25.52 13.30
N TRP A 90 -15.14 25.00 12.38
CA TRP A 90 -14.17 23.95 12.71
C TRP A 90 -13.00 24.55 13.49
N ILE A 91 -12.55 23.81 14.52
CA ILE A 91 -11.37 24.21 15.32
C ILE A 91 -10.10 23.94 14.51
N GLU A 92 -10.01 22.76 13.90
CA GLU A 92 -8.86 22.32 13.11
C GLU A 92 -9.29 22.01 11.68
N VAL A 93 -8.51 22.47 10.70
CA VAL A 93 -8.82 22.34 9.28
C VAL A 93 -7.71 21.67 8.46
N GLN A 94 -6.59 21.31 9.10
CA GLN A 94 -5.43 20.72 8.44
C GLN A 94 -4.87 19.55 9.26
N PRO A 95 -4.16 18.61 8.62
CA PRO A 95 -3.31 17.64 9.31
C PRO A 95 -2.36 18.32 10.30
N GLY A 96 -1.91 17.59 11.32
CA GLY A 96 -1.13 18.13 12.44
C GLY A 96 0.09 17.28 12.81
N SER A 97 0.50 17.32 14.08
CA SER A 97 1.74 16.69 14.56
C SER A 97 2.96 17.20 13.78
N SER A 98 3.92 16.34 13.42
CA SER A 98 5.08 16.69 12.60
C SER A 98 4.65 16.75 11.13
N HIS A 99 4.05 17.87 10.72
CA HIS A 99 3.30 18.00 9.47
C HIS A 99 4.14 18.61 8.34
N ILE A 100 4.51 17.78 7.36
CA ILE A 100 5.14 18.22 6.12
C ILE A 100 4.08 18.42 5.03
N ARG A 101 3.95 19.65 4.54
CA ARG A 101 3.12 20.03 3.40
C ARG A 101 3.96 19.99 2.13
N VAL A 102 3.65 19.05 1.24
CA VAL A 102 4.38 18.87 -0.02
C VAL A 102 3.93 19.96 -1.00
N GLN A 103 4.73 21.01 -1.15
CA GLN A 103 4.44 22.19 -1.96
C GLN A 103 5.46 22.44 -3.08
N HIS A 104 6.36 21.49 -3.32
CA HIS A 104 7.42 21.63 -4.32
C HIS A 104 6.85 21.88 -5.72
N THR A 105 7.54 22.78 -6.42
CA THR A 105 7.27 23.14 -7.82
C THR A 105 8.53 22.95 -8.69
N ASP A 106 9.50 22.19 -8.17
CA ASP A 106 10.81 21.93 -8.76
C ASP A 106 10.79 20.96 -9.96
N GLY A 107 9.59 20.61 -10.46
CA GLY A 107 9.37 19.70 -11.57
C GLY A 107 9.51 18.21 -11.20
N ASN A 108 9.84 17.91 -9.94
CA ASN A 108 9.83 16.54 -9.42
C ASN A 108 8.46 16.21 -8.80
N ASN A 109 8.25 14.95 -8.47
CA ASN A 109 7.01 14.48 -7.84
C ASN A 109 7.20 14.09 -6.37
N GLU A 110 8.42 13.71 -5.98
CA GLU A 110 8.69 13.12 -4.68
C GLU A 110 8.94 14.20 -3.62
N ALA A 111 8.36 14.04 -2.43
CA ALA A 111 8.81 14.79 -1.26
C ALA A 111 10.16 14.25 -0.78
N PHE A 112 10.29 12.92 -0.67
CA PHE A 112 11.54 12.22 -0.35
C PHE A 112 11.92 11.24 -1.45
N LEU A 113 13.07 11.45 -2.07
CA LEU A 113 13.71 10.52 -2.97
C LEU A 113 14.88 9.84 -2.25
N VAL A 114 14.85 8.51 -2.18
CA VAL A 114 15.95 7.70 -1.66
C VAL A 114 16.63 7.01 -2.84
N GLN A 115 17.86 7.41 -3.12
CA GLN A 115 18.63 6.90 -4.24
C GLN A 115 20.12 7.08 -4.00
N ARG A 116 20.91 6.06 -4.34
CA ARG A 116 22.36 6.16 -4.43
C ARG A 116 22.83 5.77 -5.83
N SER A 117 23.65 6.63 -6.43
CA SER A 117 24.25 6.36 -7.74
C SER A 117 25.25 5.21 -7.68
N GLY A 118 25.31 4.41 -8.75
CA GLY A 118 26.18 3.25 -8.86
C GLY A 118 25.43 1.92 -8.74
N ALA A 119 26.00 0.86 -9.30
CA ALA A 119 25.41 -0.48 -9.22
C ALA A 119 25.51 -1.05 -7.79
N PRO A 120 24.48 -1.74 -7.27
CA PRO A 120 24.50 -2.29 -5.91
C PRO A 120 25.70 -3.21 -5.62
N GLY A 121 26.17 -3.98 -6.59
CA GLY A 121 27.37 -4.82 -6.45
C GLY A 121 28.69 -4.04 -6.32
N THR A 122 28.68 -2.74 -6.61
CA THR A 122 29.87 -1.87 -6.54
C THR A 122 29.82 -0.92 -5.35
N VAL A 123 28.66 -0.28 -5.12
CA VAL A 123 28.51 0.74 -4.06
C VAL A 123 27.74 0.21 -2.84
N GLY A 124 27.35 -1.06 -2.84
CA GLY A 124 26.43 -1.65 -1.87
C GLY A 124 24.99 -1.18 -2.06
N ARG A 125 24.04 -1.84 -1.40
CA ARG A 125 22.66 -1.36 -1.24
C ARG A 125 22.59 -0.28 -0.17
N LEU A 126 21.56 0.58 -0.22
CA LEU A 126 21.26 1.43 0.93
C LEU A 126 20.64 0.57 2.03
N ASN A 127 21.06 0.75 3.28
CA ASN A 127 20.63 -0.10 4.39
C ASN A 127 20.03 0.72 5.52
N GLY A 128 19.01 0.17 6.20
CA GLY A 128 18.56 0.64 7.51
C GLY A 128 18.08 2.10 7.57
N VAL A 129 17.57 2.64 6.45
CA VAL A 129 16.90 3.95 6.47
C VAL A 129 15.54 3.79 7.15
N VAL A 130 15.18 4.75 8.01
CA VAL A 130 13.96 4.72 8.81
C VAL A 130 13.18 6.03 8.62
N PHE A 131 11.91 5.91 8.28
CA PHE A 131 10.94 7.00 8.36
C PHE A 131 9.94 6.69 9.47
N GLN A 132 9.80 7.59 10.44
CA GLN A 132 9.07 7.28 11.65
C GLN A 132 8.21 8.44 12.19
N ASP A 133 6.93 8.19 12.49
CA ASP A 133 6.09 9.07 13.32
C ASP A 133 5.94 10.52 12.81
N PHE A 134 5.81 10.75 11.51
CA PHE A 134 5.49 12.09 10.97
C PHE A 134 4.46 12.03 9.83
N CYS A 135 3.91 13.19 9.47
CA CYS A 135 2.86 13.34 8.48
C CYS A 135 3.40 13.92 7.16
N ILE A 136 2.99 13.35 6.03
CA ILE A 136 3.23 13.87 4.68
C ILE A 136 1.88 14.14 4.01
N ASP A 137 1.60 15.42 3.76
CA ASP A 137 0.36 15.93 3.18
C ASP A 137 0.59 16.48 1.76
N GLY A 138 -0.18 15.99 0.79
CA GLY A 138 -0.19 16.53 -0.57
C GLY A 138 -0.92 17.88 -0.73
N VAL A 139 -1.51 18.41 0.35
CA VAL A 139 -2.20 19.70 0.51
C VAL A 139 -3.54 19.78 -0.21
N ALA A 140 -3.51 19.55 -1.52
CA ALA A 140 -4.68 19.60 -2.38
C ALA A 140 -4.64 18.46 -3.39
N SER A 141 -5.73 17.69 -3.44
CA SER A 141 -5.96 16.61 -4.40
C SER A 141 -7.45 16.32 -4.43
N THR A 142 -7.93 15.63 -5.45
CA THR A 142 -9.35 15.26 -5.60
C THR A 142 -9.48 13.76 -5.84
N LYS A 143 -10.54 13.15 -5.32
CA LYS A 143 -10.85 11.73 -5.53
C LYS A 143 -10.91 11.44 -7.05
N PRO A 144 -10.34 10.34 -7.55
CA PRO A 144 -9.75 9.20 -6.82
C PRO A 144 -8.24 9.34 -6.56
N TYR A 145 -7.70 10.56 -6.59
CA TYR A 145 -6.31 10.93 -6.33
C TYR A 145 -5.28 10.34 -7.32
N VAL A 146 -5.71 9.67 -8.39
CA VAL A 146 -4.87 9.25 -9.52
C VAL A 146 -5.51 9.73 -10.82
N GLU A 147 -4.80 10.42 -11.73
CA GLU A 147 -3.39 10.87 -11.61
C GLU A 147 -3.17 11.91 -10.50
N GLY A 148 -4.25 12.48 -9.94
CA GLY A 148 -4.23 13.35 -8.77
C GLY A 148 -3.30 14.55 -8.92
N ASN A 149 -2.69 14.98 -7.82
CA ASN A 149 -1.67 16.02 -7.81
C ASN A 149 -0.27 15.53 -8.25
N ARG A 150 -0.15 14.26 -8.66
CA ARG A 150 1.06 13.55 -9.06
C ARG A 150 2.14 13.46 -7.99
N LYS A 151 1.88 13.93 -6.76
CA LYS A 151 2.85 13.94 -5.67
C LYS A 151 3.04 12.54 -5.10
N ILE A 152 4.30 12.23 -4.81
CA ILE A 152 4.76 11.01 -4.18
C ILE A 152 5.30 11.37 -2.79
N GLY A 153 4.84 10.70 -1.73
CA GLY A 153 5.37 10.94 -0.39
C GLY A 153 6.82 10.49 -0.27
N ILE A 154 7.05 9.18 -0.36
CA ILE A 154 8.38 8.59 -0.32
C ILE A 154 8.60 7.68 -1.53
N SER A 155 9.73 7.87 -2.20
CA SER A 155 10.14 7.11 -3.38
C SER A 155 11.55 6.55 -3.18
N VAL A 156 11.67 5.23 -3.07
CA VAL A 156 12.97 4.54 -3.01
C VAL A 156 13.25 3.93 -4.37
N GLN A 157 14.33 4.39 -5.03
CA GLN A 157 14.65 4.05 -6.42
C GLN A 157 15.93 3.20 -6.59
N SER A 158 16.63 2.94 -5.49
CA SER A 158 17.75 2.01 -5.43
C SER A 158 17.37 0.76 -4.64
N ASP A 159 17.98 -0.39 -5.00
CA ASP A 159 17.89 -1.61 -4.20
C ASP A 159 18.32 -1.31 -2.76
N ASN A 160 17.53 -1.80 -1.82
CA ASN A 160 17.61 -1.45 -0.41
C ASN A 160 17.43 -2.68 0.47
N ASP A 161 17.88 -2.56 1.70
CA ASP A 161 17.88 -3.63 2.68
C ASP A 161 17.47 -3.11 4.07
N SER A 162 16.53 -3.80 4.71
CA SER A 162 16.11 -3.55 6.09
C SER A 162 15.59 -2.11 6.33
N PHE A 163 14.90 -1.51 5.36
CA PHE A 163 14.25 -0.21 5.55
C PHE A 163 13.02 -0.32 6.44
N ARG A 164 12.69 0.75 7.15
CA ARG A 164 11.53 0.79 8.05
C ARG A 164 10.69 2.05 7.83
N PHE A 165 9.38 1.84 7.70
CA PHE A 165 8.36 2.87 7.58
C PHE A 165 7.35 2.63 8.71
N GLU A 166 7.43 3.44 9.77
CA GLU A 166 6.82 3.15 11.06
C GLU A 166 5.96 4.32 11.55
N GLY A 167 4.69 4.08 11.88
CA GLY A 167 3.87 5.12 12.54
C GLY A 167 3.60 6.37 11.70
N MET A 168 3.77 6.28 10.38
CA MET A 168 3.67 7.44 9.48
C MET A 168 2.22 7.81 9.18
N GLY A 169 1.98 9.08 8.85
CA GLY A 169 0.74 9.57 8.29
C GLY A 169 0.91 10.04 6.85
N PHE A 170 0.02 9.62 5.96
CA PHE A 170 0.01 10.06 4.57
C PHE A 170 -1.40 10.44 4.16
N VAL A 171 -1.54 11.60 3.51
CA VAL A 171 -2.83 12.14 3.08
C VAL A 171 -2.70 12.95 1.78
N TYR A 172 -3.70 12.85 0.91
CA TYR A 172 -3.83 13.66 -0.31
C TYR A 172 -2.68 13.52 -1.33
N LEU A 173 -2.03 12.36 -1.39
CA LEU A 173 -0.96 12.06 -2.35
C LEU A 173 -1.44 11.13 -3.45
N THR A 174 -0.90 11.27 -4.66
CA THR A 174 -1.10 10.27 -5.73
C THR A 174 -0.52 8.91 -5.34
N GLN A 175 0.67 8.92 -4.74
CA GLN A 175 1.34 7.73 -4.20
C GLN A 175 1.91 8.05 -2.82
N ALA A 176 1.55 7.30 -1.78
CA ALA A 176 2.15 7.50 -0.47
C ALA A 176 3.60 6.98 -0.45
N MET A 177 3.80 5.70 -0.78
CA MET A 177 5.11 5.05 -0.73
C MET A 177 5.34 4.16 -1.96
N VAL A 178 6.45 4.35 -2.66
CA VAL A 178 6.95 3.42 -3.69
C VAL A 178 8.37 2.99 -3.34
N VAL A 179 8.60 1.68 -3.28
CA VAL A 179 9.88 1.09 -2.87
C VAL A 179 10.31 0.05 -3.89
N LYS A 180 11.32 0.41 -4.70
CA LYS A 180 11.92 -0.49 -5.67
C LYS A 180 12.97 -1.38 -5.01
N GLY A 181 13.03 -2.67 -5.36
CA GLY A 181 14.15 -3.54 -4.95
C GLY A 181 14.21 -3.77 -3.44
N SER A 182 13.05 -3.97 -2.82
CA SER A 182 12.89 -4.05 -1.36
C SER A 182 13.34 -5.41 -0.82
N ASP A 183 14.39 -5.45 -0.02
CA ASP A 183 14.84 -6.63 0.74
C ASP A 183 14.61 -6.43 2.24
N ALA A 184 13.86 -7.33 2.88
CA ALA A 184 13.62 -7.32 4.33
C ALA A 184 13.05 -6.00 4.90
N CYS A 185 12.33 -5.22 4.09
CA CYS A 185 11.73 -3.96 4.52
C CYS A 185 10.47 -4.17 5.36
N SER A 186 10.21 -3.22 6.27
CA SER A 186 9.08 -3.24 7.20
C SER A 186 8.22 -2.00 7.03
N PHE A 187 6.94 -2.20 6.72
CA PHE A 187 5.90 -1.17 6.69
C PHE A 187 4.92 -1.47 7.80
N THR A 188 4.98 -0.72 8.91
CA THR A 188 4.13 -1.05 10.06
C THR A 188 3.54 0.15 10.80
N ASN A 189 2.33 -0.05 11.32
CA ASN A 189 1.60 0.96 12.11
C ASN A 189 1.38 2.29 11.37
N ASN A 190 1.39 2.29 10.03
CA ASN A 190 1.16 3.51 9.25
C ASN A 190 -0.33 3.76 9.07
N PHE A 191 -0.69 5.03 8.96
CA PHE A 191 -2.02 5.51 8.57
C PHE A 191 -1.93 6.18 7.19
N VAL A 192 -2.32 5.46 6.15
CA VAL A 192 -2.30 5.94 4.76
C VAL A 192 -3.74 6.05 4.28
N ALA A 193 -4.23 7.27 4.10
CA ALA A 193 -5.62 7.49 3.72
C ALA A 193 -5.75 8.64 2.74
N GLU A 194 -6.80 8.62 1.92
CA GLU A 194 -7.06 9.67 0.92
C GLU A 194 -5.86 9.86 -0.02
N CYS A 195 -5.17 8.76 -0.29
CA CYS A 195 -4.15 8.65 -1.31
C CYS A 195 -4.68 7.83 -2.48
N GLY A 196 -4.10 8.05 -3.66
CA GLY A 196 -4.39 7.25 -4.84
C GLY A 196 -3.95 5.80 -4.63
N THR A 197 -2.64 5.63 -4.43
CA THR A 197 -2.02 4.35 -4.08
C THR A 197 -1.26 4.47 -2.77
N SER A 198 -1.40 3.47 -1.89
CA SER A 198 -0.73 3.48 -0.59
C SER A 198 0.71 2.95 -0.68
N ILE A 199 0.90 1.64 -0.90
CA ILE A 199 2.22 1.01 -0.91
C ILE A 199 2.44 0.27 -2.23
N SER A 200 3.54 0.58 -2.91
CA SER A 200 3.97 -0.11 -4.13
C SER A 200 5.38 -0.67 -3.97
N LEU A 201 5.54 -1.99 -4.09
CA LEU A 201 6.84 -2.67 -4.15
C LEU A 201 7.15 -3.00 -5.61
N THR A 202 8.15 -2.31 -6.19
CA THR A 202 8.42 -2.37 -7.64
C THR A 202 9.78 -2.99 -7.97
N GLY A 203 9.98 -3.37 -9.24
CA GLY A 203 11.17 -4.05 -9.73
C GLY A 203 11.23 -5.51 -9.26
N ALA A 204 11.52 -5.73 -7.99
CA ALA A 204 11.45 -7.00 -7.29
C ALA A 204 11.44 -6.73 -5.77
N SER A 205 10.92 -7.67 -4.99
CA SER A 205 11.00 -7.58 -3.53
C SER A 205 11.11 -8.96 -2.90
N GLN A 206 11.77 -9.04 -1.75
CA GLN A 206 11.86 -10.30 -1.00
C GLN A 206 11.70 -10.07 0.49
N VAL A 207 10.94 -10.97 1.15
CA VAL A 207 10.72 -11.05 2.60
C VAL A 207 10.30 -9.74 3.29
N ALA A 208 9.74 -8.80 2.52
CA ALA A 208 9.18 -7.56 3.04
C ALA A 208 7.90 -7.84 3.83
N LYS A 209 7.63 -7.06 4.87
CA LYS A 209 6.40 -7.16 5.67
C LYS A 209 5.60 -5.87 5.67
N ILE A 210 4.31 -5.98 5.38
CA ILE A 210 3.31 -4.91 5.41
C ILE A 210 2.31 -5.30 6.49
N THR A 211 2.47 -4.73 7.68
CA THR A 211 1.76 -5.21 8.88
C THR A 211 1.17 -4.12 9.76
N ASN A 212 -0.03 -4.35 10.30
CA ASN A 212 -0.69 -3.43 11.24
C ASN A 212 -0.95 -2.01 10.70
N ASN A 213 -1.16 -1.86 9.38
CA ASN A 213 -1.43 -0.55 8.78
C ASN A 213 -2.94 -0.29 8.65
N TYR A 214 -3.32 0.99 8.67
CA TYR A 214 -4.58 1.48 8.10
C TYR A 214 -4.32 1.95 6.66
N LEU A 215 -4.88 1.25 5.68
CA LEU A 215 -4.75 1.59 4.26
C LEU A 215 -6.14 1.92 3.68
N ILE A 216 -6.39 3.19 3.42
CA ILE A 216 -7.70 3.73 3.03
C ILE A 216 -7.53 4.44 1.70
N SER A 217 -7.31 3.64 0.65
CA SER A 217 -7.07 4.09 -0.72
C SER A 217 -8.38 4.29 -1.49
N ALA A 218 -8.39 5.24 -2.43
CA ALA A 218 -9.48 5.40 -3.39
C ALA A 218 -9.42 4.36 -4.52
N TRP A 219 -10.48 4.29 -5.33
CA TRP A 219 -10.70 3.19 -6.28
C TRP A 219 -9.84 3.16 -7.54
N ALA A 220 -9.05 4.21 -7.80
CA ALA A 220 -8.19 4.29 -8.98
C ALA A 220 -6.79 3.70 -8.77
N GLY A 221 -6.35 3.48 -7.53
CA GLY A 221 -5.01 2.96 -7.23
C GLY A 221 -5.03 1.61 -6.52
N TYR A 222 -4.00 1.37 -5.70
CA TYR A 222 -3.84 0.14 -4.93
C TYR A 222 -3.68 0.44 -3.44
N SER A 223 -4.20 -0.43 -2.58
CA SER A 223 -3.82 -0.44 -1.17
C SER A 223 -2.42 -1.04 -1.03
N VAL A 224 -2.18 -2.15 -1.72
CA VAL A 224 -0.85 -2.76 -1.84
C VAL A 224 -0.66 -3.23 -3.28
N PHE A 225 0.43 -2.81 -3.91
CA PHE A 225 0.90 -3.34 -5.17
C PHE A 225 2.27 -3.98 -4.96
N ALA A 226 2.50 -5.15 -5.53
CA ALA A 226 3.85 -5.72 -5.63
C ALA A 226 4.04 -6.47 -6.95
N GLU A 227 5.23 -6.35 -7.52
CA GLU A 227 5.65 -7.13 -8.69
C GLU A 227 6.94 -7.90 -8.42
N ASN A 228 7.05 -9.09 -9.00
CA ASN A 228 8.22 -9.97 -8.86
C ASN A 228 8.60 -10.17 -7.37
N ALA A 229 7.58 -10.31 -6.52
CA ALA A 229 7.76 -10.42 -5.08
C ALA A 229 7.97 -11.88 -4.66
N GLU A 230 8.80 -12.09 -3.64
CA GLU A 230 9.16 -13.40 -3.11
C GLU A 230 9.01 -13.41 -1.60
N GLY A 231 8.09 -14.21 -1.07
CA GLY A 231 7.99 -14.39 0.38
C GLY A 231 7.52 -13.16 1.17
N ILE A 232 6.83 -12.20 0.54
CA ILE A 232 6.32 -11.02 1.28
C ILE A 232 5.15 -11.41 2.20
N LEU A 233 5.00 -10.68 3.30
CA LEU A 233 3.93 -10.86 4.28
C LEU A 233 3.02 -9.62 4.33
N VAL A 234 1.74 -9.78 4.07
CA VAL A 234 0.70 -8.77 4.24
C VAL A 234 -0.26 -9.23 5.34
N SER A 235 -0.12 -8.70 6.56
CA SER A 235 -0.89 -9.23 7.71
C SER A 235 -1.29 -8.22 8.77
N GLY A 236 -2.45 -8.44 9.40
CA GLY A 236 -2.92 -7.57 10.49
C GLY A 236 -3.34 -6.17 10.04
N ASN A 237 -3.52 -5.94 8.73
CA ASN A 237 -3.89 -4.63 8.22
C ASN A 237 -5.41 -4.43 8.26
N THR A 238 -5.83 -3.17 8.44
CA THR A 238 -7.20 -2.72 8.19
C THR A 238 -7.22 -1.93 6.89
N ILE A 239 -7.79 -2.52 5.84
CA ILE A 239 -7.84 -1.95 4.50
C ILE A 239 -9.28 -1.63 4.15
N LEU A 240 -9.58 -0.38 3.79
CA LEU A 240 -10.94 0.13 3.70
C LEU A 240 -11.18 0.92 2.41
N TRP A 241 -12.46 1.22 2.15
CA TRP A 241 -12.99 2.00 1.02
C TRP A 241 -12.83 1.33 -0.34
N ALA A 242 -11.62 1.26 -0.88
CA ALA A 242 -11.33 0.50 -2.10
C ALA A 242 -10.13 -0.41 -1.89
N CYS A 243 -10.30 -1.40 -1.01
CA CYS A 243 -9.29 -2.44 -0.80
C CYS A 243 -8.89 -3.06 -2.14
N ASN A 244 -7.59 -3.01 -2.43
CA ASN A 244 -6.98 -3.68 -3.58
C ASN A 244 -5.53 -4.06 -3.25
N ILE A 245 -5.30 -5.36 -3.05
CA ILE A 245 -3.98 -5.96 -2.94
C ILE A 245 -3.70 -6.69 -4.26
N THR A 246 -2.81 -6.16 -5.08
CA THR A 246 -2.44 -6.78 -6.36
C THR A 246 -1.00 -7.26 -6.32
N LEU A 247 -0.81 -8.55 -6.56
CA LEU A 247 0.49 -9.19 -6.73
C LEU A 247 0.65 -9.65 -8.19
N VAL A 248 1.76 -9.26 -8.81
CA VAL A 248 2.09 -9.57 -10.21
C VAL A 248 3.35 -10.43 -10.23
N ASN A 249 3.31 -11.60 -10.88
CA ASN A 249 4.44 -12.53 -10.95
C ASN A 249 5.13 -12.76 -9.58
N SER A 250 4.31 -12.93 -8.53
CA SER A 250 4.78 -12.97 -7.15
C SER A 250 4.51 -14.33 -6.52
N ASN A 251 5.46 -14.82 -5.73
CA ASN A 251 5.47 -16.20 -5.30
C ASN A 251 5.73 -16.36 -3.81
N ARG A 252 5.20 -17.45 -3.24
CA ARG A 252 5.42 -17.83 -1.83
C ARG A 252 5.05 -16.71 -0.84
N CYS A 253 4.18 -15.79 -1.24
CA CYS A 253 3.73 -14.67 -0.43
C CYS A 253 2.58 -15.10 0.48
N THR A 254 2.39 -14.36 1.58
CA THR A 254 1.29 -14.60 2.52
C THR A 254 0.46 -13.34 2.73
N ILE A 255 -0.85 -13.43 2.50
CA ILE A 255 -1.85 -12.41 2.80
C ILE A 255 -2.80 -12.98 3.85
N SER A 256 -2.63 -12.61 5.11
CA SER A 256 -3.39 -13.24 6.20
C SER A 256 -3.79 -12.33 7.34
N ALA A 257 -4.87 -12.68 8.04
CA ALA A 257 -5.35 -11.95 9.22
C ALA A 257 -5.60 -10.44 8.96
N ASN A 258 -6.07 -10.08 7.76
CA ASN A 258 -6.44 -8.71 7.43
C ASN A 258 -7.96 -8.50 7.51
N LYS A 259 -8.36 -7.27 7.87
CA LYS A 259 -9.73 -6.79 7.72
C LYS A 259 -9.83 -5.99 6.43
N LEU A 260 -10.59 -6.51 5.46
CA LEU A 260 -10.66 -5.98 4.11
C LEU A 260 -12.09 -5.49 3.83
N LEU A 261 -12.27 -4.21 3.59
CA LEU A 261 -13.52 -3.61 3.16
C LEU A 261 -13.31 -2.93 1.81
N SER A 262 -14.18 -3.22 0.85
CA SER A 262 -14.17 -2.55 -0.45
C SER A 262 -15.57 -2.18 -0.91
N ASN A 263 -15.66 -1.09 -1.66
CA ASN A 263 -16.81 -0.73 -2.47
C ASN A 263 -16.74 -1.29 -3.90
N PHE A 264 -15.61 -1.90 -4.26
CA PHE A 264 -15.28 -2.35 -5.62
C PHE A 264 -14.78 -3.81 -5.64
N PRO A 265 -14.78 -4.46 -6.82
CA PRO A 265 -14.20 -5.80 -7.01
C PRO A 265 -12.66 -5.75 -6.88
N SER A 266 -12.00 -6.90 -7.05
CA SER A 266 -10.53 -7.00 -7.04
C SER A 266 -9.90 -6.61 -5.69
N MET A 267 -10.40 -7.22 -4.61
CA MET A 267 -9.85 -6.99 -3.27
C MET A 267 -8.47 -7.61 -3.11
N ILE A 268 -8.28 -8.83 -3.64
CA ILE A 268 -6.98 -9.46 -3.80
C ILE A 268 -6.87 -10.03 -5.21
N ALA A 269 -5.80 -9.69 -5.93
CA ALA A 269 -5.52 -10.21 -7.26
C ALA A 269 -4.11 -10.79 -7.32
N LEU A 270 -4.01 -12.08 -7.64
CA LEU A 270 -2.77 -12.77 -8.00
C LEU A 270 -2.73 -12.89 -9.52
N THR A 271 -1.76 -12.25 -10.17
CA THR A 271 -1.72 -12.11 -11.63
C THR A 271 -0.38 -12.51 -12.21
N ASN A 272 -0.33 -12.74 -13.53
CA ASN A 272 0.86 -13.07 -14.29
C ASN A 272 1.67 -14.25 -13.71
N GLY A 273 1.01 -15.36 -13.37
CA GLY A 273 1.68 -16.58 -12.90
C GLY A 273 2.10 -16.54 -11.43
N SER A 274 1.43 -15.72 -10.61
CA SER A 274 1.71 -15.64 -9.17
C SER A 274 1.33 -16.97 -8.48
N SER A 275 2.31 -17.66 -7.90
CA SER A 275 2.18 -19.07 -7.49
C SER A 275 2.60 -19.35 -6.04
N GLU A 276 2.09 -20.43 -5.46
CA GLU A 276 2.41 -20.88 -4.10
C GLU A 276 2.09 -19.83 -3.00
N ASN A 277 1.16 -18.91 -3.27
CA ASN A 277 0.77 -17.87 -2.33
C ASN A 277 -0.34 -18.34 -1.39
N LEU A 278 -0.31 -17.87 -0.14
CA LEU A 278 -1.32 -18.14 0.88
C LEU A 278 -2.21 -16.91 1.11
N ILE A 279 -3.52 -17.07 0.89
CA ILE A 279 -4.56 -16.10 1.26
C ILE A 279 -5.42 -16.73 2.35
N SER A 280 -5.18 -16.39 3.62
CA SER A 280 -5.81 -17.11 4.73
C SER A 280 -6.25 -16.27 5.92
N GLY A 281 -7.38 -16.61 6.53
CA GLY A 281 -7.84 -15.96 7.77
C GLY A 281 -8.18 -14.48 7.61
N ASN A 282 -8.53 -14.03 6.40
CA ASN A 282 -8.94 -12.65 6.16
C ASN A 282 -10.46 -12.50 6.27
N HIS A 283 -10.91 -11.30 6.65
CA HIS A 283 -12.32 -10.94 6.63
C HIS A 283 -12.59 -9.97 5.49
N PHE A 284 -13.26 -10.45 4.44
CA PHE A 284 -13.70 -9.67 3.30
C PHE A 284 -15.10 -9.12 3.52
N ARG A 285 -15.26 -7.82 3.30
CA ARG A 285 -16.56 -7.15 3.26
C ARG A 285 -16.67 -6.33 1.97
N ARG A 286 -17.47 -6.82 1.02
CA ARG A 286 -17.85 -6.06 -0.16
C ARG A 286 -19.22 -5.42 0.07
N VAL A 287 -19.30 -4.09 -0.06
CA VAL A 287 -20.56 -3.34 0.01
C VAL A 287 -20.70 -2.36 -1.15
N HIS A 288 -21.90 -1.84 -1.40
CA HIS A 288 -22.06 -0.66 -2.25
C HIS A 288 -21.74 0.62 -1.45
N GLY A 289 -21.24 1.67 -2.09
CA GLY A 289 -20.90 2.94 -1.44
C GLY A 289 -20.36 3.98 -2.42
N ASP A 290 -19.68 4.99 -1.88
CA ASP A 290 -19.08 6.11 -2.62
C ASP A 290 -18.10 5.62 -3.70
N GLY A 291 -18.22 6.24 -4.88
CA GLY A 291 -17.25 6.20 -5.96
C GLY A 291 -17.72 5.39 -7.16
N THR A 292 -17.12 5.71 -8.31
CA THR A 292 -17.39 5.01 -9.57
C THR A 292 -16.07 4.56 -10.17
N SER A 293 -15.87 3.25 -10.26
CA SER A 293 -14.70 2.65 -10.90
C SER A 293 -15.15 1.76 -12.04
N THR A 294 -14.53 1.94 -13.20
CA THR A 294 -14.70 1.06 -14.38
C THR A 294 -13.55 0.08 -14.54
N ARG A 295 -12.61 0.04 -13.57
CA ARG A 295 -11.42 -0.83 -13.66
C ARG A 295 -11.78 -2.31 -13.73
N PHE A 296 -12.76 -2.72 -12.91
CA PHE A 296 -13.17 -4.11 -12.77
C PHE A 296 -14.69 -4.18 -12.55
N ASP A 297 -15.32 -5.18 -13.14
CA ASP A 297 -16.72 -5.54 -12.88
C ASP A 297 -16.82 -6.62 -11.78
N ASP A 298 -18.03 -6.94 -11.34
CA ASP A 298 -18.25 -7.92 -10.27
C ASP A 298 -18.00 -9.38 -10.71
N LEU A 299 -17.72 -9.63 -12.00
CA LEU A 299 -17.27 -10.94 -12.47
C LEU A 299 -15.76 -11.14 -12.28
N TYR A 300 -14.99 -10.07 -12.09
CA TYR A 300 -13.55 -10.11 -11.87
C TYR A 300 -13.14 -10.88 -10.60
N GLY A 301 -14.06 -10.99 -9.62
CA GLY A 301 -13.82 -11.65 -8.34
C GLY A 301 -13.44 -10.67 -7.23
N LEU A 302 -13.81 -10.99 -5.98
CA LEU A 302 -13.17 -10.37 -4.82
C LEU A 302 -11.74 -10.87 -4.65
N VAL A 303 -11.55 -12.17 -4.89
CA VAL A 303 -10.24 -12.82 -5.01
C VAL A 303 -10.08 -13.33 -6.44
N ARG A 304 -9.01 -12.91 -7.12
CA ARG A 304 -8.63 -13.41 -8.44
C ARG A 304 -7.31 -14.17 -8.36
N ILE A 305 -7.24 -15.34 -8.99
CA ILE A 305 -6.05 -16.17 -9.06
C ILE A 305 -5.70 -16.45 -10.52
N ASN A 306 -4.47 -16.13 -10.90
CA ASN A 306 -3.85 -16.57 -12.15
C ASN A 306 -2.40 -17.01 -11.86
N GLY A 307 -2.25 -18.30 -11.58
CA GLY A 307 -1.01 -18.96 -11.21
C GLY A 307 -1.28 -20.30 -10.50
N ASP A 308 -0.22 -20.95 -10.06
CA ASP A 308 -0.25 -22.36 -9.65
C ASP A 308 -0.13 -22.53 -8.12
N ASP A 309 -0.68 -23.61 -7.59
CA ASP A 309 -0.49 -24.04 -6.20
C ASP A 309 -0.81 -22.97 -5.13
N ASN A 310 -1.65 -21.99 -5.45
CA ASN A 310 -2.08 -20.99 -4.47
C ASN A 310 -3.14 -21.58 -3.54
N ALA A 311 -3.16 -21.11 -2.29
CA ALA A 311 -4.11 -21.54 -1.27
C ALA A 311 -4.99 -20.37 -0.81
N VAL A 312 -6.31 -20.50 -0.96
CA VAL A 312 -7.30 -19.56 -0.40
C VAL A 312 -8.09 -20.29 0.67
N THR A 313 -7.79 -20.03 1.94
CA THR A 313 -8.29 -20.86 3.05
C THR A 313 -8.84 -20.07 4.23
N ALA A 314 -9.85 -20.60 4.92
CA ALA A 314 -10.32 -20.05 6.20
C ALA A 314 -10.68 -18.55 6.16
N ASN A 315 -11.15 -18.03 5.02
CA ASN A 315 -11.58 -16.64 4.89
C ASN A 315 -13.09 -16.51 5.15
N GLN A 316 -13.49 -15.36 5.70
CA GLN A 316 -14.89 -14.95 5.79
C GLN A 316 -15.19 -13.95 4.67
N PHE A 317 -16.13 -14.27 3.79
CA PHE A 317 -16.66 -13.38 2.77
C PHE A 317 -18.05 -12.87 3.18
N SER A 318 -18.20 -11.55 3.24
CA SER A 318 -19.48 -10.87 3.41
C SER A 318 -19.73 -9.98 2.19
N PHE A 319 -20.67 -10.38 1.34
CA PHE A 319 -21.05 -9.64 0.12
C PHE A 319 -22.43 -9.00 0.31
N PHE A 320 -22.51 -7.68 0.23
CA PHE A 320 -23.74 -6.92 0.42
C PHE A 320 -23.83 -5.75 -0.55
N VAL A 321 -24.21 -6.04 -1.80
CA VAL A 321 -24.39 -5.04 -2.87
C VAL A 321 -25.81 -5.17 -3.40
N PRO A 322 -26.58 -4.08 -3.57
CA PRO A 322 -27.91 -4.16 -4.17
C PRO A 322 -27.83 -4.71 -5.60
N ALA A 323 -28.81 -5.52 -6.00
CA ALA A 323 -28.82 -6.16 -7.33
C ALA A 323 -28.72 -5.14 -8.48
N ALA A 324 -29.30 -3.96 -8.32
CA ALA A 324 -29.25 -2.87 -9.31
C ALA A 324 -27.85 -2.24 -9.48
N ASN A 325 -26.94 -2.49 -8.53
CA ASN A 325 -25.57 -1.97 -8.55
C ASN A 325 -24.54 -3.03 -8.96
N ILE A 326 -24.99 -4.22 -9.38
CA ILE A 326 -24.11 -5.25 -9.92
C ILE A 326 -23.71 -4.89 -11.35
N SER A 327 -22.43 -5.04 -11.66
CA SER A 327 -21.88 -4.89 -13.00
C SER A 327 -21.25 -6.20 -13.48
N PRO A 328 -21.57 -6.71 -14.68
CA PRO A 328 -22.63 -6.26 -15.57
C PRO A 328 -24.03 -6.55 -14.99
N SER A 329 -25.04 -5.78 -15.42
CA SER A 329 -26.41 -5.92 -14.92
C SER A 329 -26.96 -7.34 -15.12
N GLY A 330 -27.57 -7.89 -14.06
CA GLY A 330 -28.16 -9.22 -14.07
C GLY A 330 -27.19 -10.39 -13.86
N ALA A 331 -25.89 -10.13 -13.71
CA ALA A 331 -24.92 -11.15 -13.38
C ALA A 331 -24.97 -11.57 -11.90
N ASP A 332 -24.59 -12.82 -11.62
CA ASP A 332 -24.22 -13.25 -10.28
C ASP A 332 -22.76 -12.84 -10.01
N PRO A 333 -22.45 -12.04 -8.97
CA PRO A 333 -21.09 -11.66 -8.65
C PRO A 333 -20.17 -12.83 -8.31
N THR A 334 -18.90 -12.71 -8.70
CA THR A 334 -17.87 -13.69 -8.38
C THR A 334 -17.20 -13.36 -7.04
N ILE A 335 -17.15 -14.31 -6.12
CA ILE A 335 -16.39 -14.19 -4.86
C ILE A 335 -14.93 -14.55 -5.11
N VAL A 336 -14.69 -15.75 -5.63
CA VAL A 336 -13.36 -16.24 -6.00
C VAL A 336 -13.36 -16.64 -7.47
N LEU A 337 -12.46 -16.06 -8.25
CA LEU A 337 -12.19 -16.41 -9.64
C LEU A 337 -10.82 -17.08 -9.74
N VAL A 338 -10.79 -18.35 -10.14
CA VAL A 338 -9.56 -19.01 -10.62
C VAL A 338 -9.51 -18.82 -12.14
N ALA A 339 -8.87 -17.73 -12.55
CA ALA A 339 -8.76 -17.32 -13.95
C ALA A 339 -7.76 -18.19 -14.75
N GLY A 340 -6.94 -18.98 -14.07
CA GLY A 340 -6.00 -19.91 -14.69
C GLY A 340 -5.01 -20.49 -13.70
N GLY A 341 -4.23 -21.46 -14.19
CA GLY A 341 -3.22 -22.19 -13.40
C GLY A 341 -3.69 -23.54 -12.88
N THR A 342 -2.80 -24.25 -12.20
CA THR A 342 -2.99 -25.64 -11.77
C THR A 342 -2.93 -25.80 -10.26
N ARG A 343 -3.68 -26.79 -9.74
CA ARG A 343 -3.61 -27.23 -8.34
C ARG A 343 -3.89 -26.15 -7.28
N ASN A 344 -4.62 -25.10 -7.64
CA ASN A 344 -5.10 -24.12 -6.67
C ASN A 344 -6.02 -24.80 -5.63
N TYR A 345 -5.92 -24.37 -4.38
CA TYR A 345 -6.55 -25.00 -3.23
C TYR A 345 -7.49 -24.01 -2.51
N LEU A 346 -8.79 -24.22 -2.64
CA LEU A 346 -9.82 -23.40 -1.98
C LEU A 346 -10.45 -24.24 -0.86
N ALA A 347 -10.22 -23.88 0.41
CA ALA A 347 -10.71 -24.67 1.54
C ALA A 347 -11.31 -23.85 2.68
N THR A 348 -12.43 -24.34 3.23
CA THR A 348 -13.08 -23.81 4.43
C THR A 348 -13.32 -22.30 4.40
N ASN A 349 -13.74 -21.77 3.24
CA ASN A 349 -14.12 -20.37 3.10
C ASN A 349 -15.62 -20.23 3.35
N ASN A 350 -16.00 -19.32 4.24
CA ASN A 350 -17.41 -19.05 4.52
C ASN A 350 -17.91 -17.88 3.67
N ILE A 351 -19.01 -18.07 2.95
CA ILE A 351 -19.60 -17.05 2.07
C ILE A 351 -20.98 -16.68 2.60
N ARG A 352 -21.17 -15.39 2.91
CA ARG A 352 -22.48 -14.81 3.19
C ARG A 352 -22.75 -13.70 2.20
N ALA A 353 -23.83 -13.84 1.42
CA ALA A 353 -24.25 -12.85 0.43
C ALA A 353 -25.73 -12.47 0.60
N ASN A 354 -26.12 -11.29 0.10
CA ASN A 354 -27.52 -10.85 0.02
C ASN A 354 -28.22 -11.25 -1.29
N LEU A 355 -27.49 -11.85 -2.22
CA LEU A 355 -27.96 -12.32 -3.53
C LEU A 355 -27.13 -13.54 -3.98
N GLY A 356 -27.46 -14.11 -5.14
CA GLY A 356 -26.70 -15.23 -5.73
C GLY A 356 -25.27 -14.81 -6.07
N VAL A 357 -24.28 -15.61 -5.65
CA VAL A 357 -22.87 -15.37 -5.94
C VAL A 357 -22.18 -16.66 -6.39
N LYS A 358 -21.03 -16.53 -7.06
CA LYS A 358 -20.30 -17.65 -7.64
C LYS A 358 -18.88 -17.79 -7.14
N VAL A 359 -18.42 -19.04 -7.07
CA VAL A 359 -17.01 -19.41 -7.17
C VAL A 359 -16.79 -19.90 -8.60
N VAL A 360 -15.87 -19.27 -9.31
CA VAL A 360 -15.69 -19.49 -10.75
C VAL A 360 -14.34 -20.15 -11.03
N LEU A 361 -14.36 -21.24 -11.78
CA LEU A 361 -13.18 -21.84 -12.37
C LEU A 361 -13.21 -21.60 -13.89
N ASP A 362 -12.27 -20.83 -14.40
CA ASP A 362 -12.15 -20.61 -15.84
C ASP A 362 -11.61 -21.87 -16.55
N ALA A 363 -11.81 -21.99 -17.86
CA ALA A 363 -11.48 -23.15 -18.67
C ALA A 363 -9.98 -23.48 -18.68
N SER A 364 -9.14 -22.48 -18.42
CA SER A 364 -7.68 -22.60 -18.31
C SER A 364 -7.22 -23.20 -16.98
N SER A 365 -8.10 -23.30 -15.98
CA SER A 365 -7.76 -23.84 -14.67
C SER A 365 -7.83 -25.37 -14.65
N THR A 366 -6.89 -26.01 -13.94
CA THR A 366 -6.79 -27.48 -13.87
C THR A 366 -6.48 -27.94 -12.45
N LYS A 367 -7.02 -29.10 -12.07
CA LYS A 367 -6.78 -29.76 -10.78
C LYS A 367 -7.06 -28.88 -9.56
N THR A 368 -7.91 -27.86 -9.71
CA THR A 368 -8.32 -27.03 -8.58
C THR A 368 -9.13 -27.87 -7.60
N LYS A 369 -8.80 -27.77 -6.31
CA LYS A 369 -9.54 -28.45 -5.24
C LYS A 369 -10.38 -27.44 -4.50
N ILE A 370 -11.67 -27.73 -4.37
CA ILE A 370 -12.65 -26.88 -3.69
C ILE A 370 -13.26 -27.72 -2.57
N ILE A 371 -13.04 -27.32 -1.32
CA ILE A 371 -13.48 -28.06 -0.14
C ILE A 371 -14.19 -27.10 0.80
N TYR A 372 -15.49 -27.29 1.05
CA TYR A 372 -16.28 -26.45 1.96
C TYR A 372 -16.09 -24.94 1.72
N SER A 373 -16.04 -24.55 0.45
CA SER A 373 -15.82 -23.17 0.02
C SER A 373 -16.89 -22.69 -0.98
N ALA A 374 -17.85 -23.56 -1.32
CA ALA A 374 -18.99 -23.29 -2.17
C ALA A 374 -20.01 -24.43 -2.03
N GLU A 375 -21.30 -24.10 -2.05
CA GLU A 375 -22.34 -25.07 -2.40
C GLU A 375 -22.22 -25.47 -3.88
N SER A 376 -22.80 -26.61 -4.28
CA SER A 376 -22.82 -27.03 -5.69
C SER A 376 -23.50 -26.00 -6.60
N SER A 377 -24.48 -25.26 -6.10
CA SER A 377 -25.20 -24.17 -6.80
C SER A 377 -24.36 -22.90 -6.99
N GLN A 378 -23.35 -22.72 -6.15
CA GLN A 378 -22.43 -21.58 -6.15
C GLN A 378 -21.21 -21.83 -7.06
N LEU A 379 -20.90 -23.08 -7.39
CA LEU A 379 -19.81 -23.38 -8.31
C LEU A 379 -20.22 -23.17 -9.77
N GLN A 380 -19.43 -22.39 -10.49
CA GLN A 380 -19.49 -22.26 -11.94
C GLN A 380 -18.12 -22.65 -12.53
N ALA A 381 -18.03 -23.87 -13.04
CA ALA A 381 -16.79 -24.39 -13.60
C ALA A 381 -16.88 -24.53 -15.12
N TYR A 382 -15.92 -23.92 -15.82
CA TYR A 382 -15.72 -24.05 -17.27
C TYR A 382 -14.66 -25.10 -17.63
N THR A 383 -14.25 -25.90 -16.65
CA THR A 383 -13.32 -27.02 -16.75
C THR A 383 -13.94 -28.25 -16.09
N ASN A 384 -13.55 -29.44 -16.52
CA ASN A 384 -13.94 -30.70 -15.89
C ASN A 384 -12.82 -31.28 -14.99
N ASP A 385 -11.64 -30.66 -14.99
CA ASP A 385 -10.48 -31.10 -14.21
C ASP A 385 -10.44 -30.34 -12.87
N TYR A 386 -11.34 -30.69 -11.96
CA TYR A 386 -11.39 -30.15 -10.60
C TYR A 386 -11.93 -31.20 -9.63
N SER A 387 -11.79 -30.95 -8.34
CA SER A 387 -12.44 -31.73 -7.28
C SER A 387 -13.28 -30.82 -6.41
N LEU A 388 -14.52 -31.21 -6.15
CA LEU A 388 -15.45 -30.49 -5.27
C LEU A 388 -15.87 -31.39 -4.12
N VAL A 389 -15.70 -30.88 -2.90
CA VAL A 389 -16.44 -31.28 -1.71
C VAL A 389 -17.28 -30.07 -1.32
N ALA A 390 -18.56 -30.08 -1.71
CA ALA A 390 -19.46 -28.96 -1.52
C ALA A 390 -19.68 -28.67 -0.02
N THR A 391 -19.96 -27.42 0.31
CA THR A 391 -20.48 -27.05 1.64
C THR A 391 -21.83 -27.76 1.85
N PRO A 392 -22.02 -28.49 2.98
CA PRO A 392 -23.25 -29.23 3.27
C PRO A 392 -24.51 -28.37 3.40
#